data_AF-A0A937ZNA3-F1
#
_entry.id   AF-A0A937ZNA3-F1
#
_cell.length_a   1.000
_cell.length_b   1.000
_cell.length_c   1.000
_cell.angle_alpha   90.00
_cell.angle_beta   90.00
_cell.angle_gamma   90.00
#
_symmetry.space_group_name_H-M   'P 1'
#
loop_
_entity.id
_entity.type
_entity.pdbx_description
1 polymer ?
#
loop_
_entity_poly.entity_id
_entity_poly.type
_entity_poly.pdbx_seq_one_letter_code
_entity_poly.pdbx_strand_id
1 'polypeptide(L)'
;MPEHPALDDEVRKAYASVEPSIRVEFHNAMAGLARDAAVRPPADIESATNILKFISYNKAAIFAYCFAETRRDHPPKNPRGRSEANIFLTTCVDGQFAELRRYTGVRPYVMTFFPERVMACEQQARLQSREALLRPYDFLALDRPRLYDFAKFNRCLMASE
;
A
#
# COMPACT_ATOMS: atom_id res chain seq x y z
N MET A 1 -6.25 -2.14 20.60
CA MET A 1 -7.40 -2.80 19.94
C MET A 1 -7.16 -4.29 20.03
N PRO A 2 -8.17 -5.12 20.33
CA PRO A 2 -7.96 -6.55 20.40
C PRO A 2 -7.53 -7.06 19.02
N GLU A 3 -6.30 -7.59 18.96
CA GLU A 3 -5.77 -8.32 17.82
C GLU A 3 -6.68 -9.54 17.60
N HIS A 4 -7.21 -9.71 16.39
CA HIS A 4 -7.99 -10.89 16.03
C HIS A 4 -7.02 -11.89 15.40
N PRO A 5 -6.52 -12.91 16.12
CA PRO A 5 -5.42 -13.74 15.64
C PRO A 5 -5.77 -14.45 14.31
N ALA A 6 -7.03 -14.85 14.17
CA ALA A 6 -7.54 -15.47 12.95
C ALA A 6 -7.54 -14.51 11.74
N LEU A 7 -7.77 -13.21 11.95
CA LEU A 7 -7.70 -12.22 10.87
C LEU A 7 -6.25 -11.99 10.47
N ASP A 8 -5.36 -11.85 11.46
CA ASP A 8 -3.93 -11.64 11.22
C ASP A 8 -3.29 -12.79 10.42
N ASP A 9 -3.67 -14.03 10.71
CA ASP A 9 -3.23 -15.20 9.94
C ASP A 9 -3.73 -15.16 8.49
N GLU A 10 -4.98 -14.79 8.26
CA GLU A 10 -5.53 -14.66 6.90
C GLU A 10 -4.87 -13.51 6.14
N VAL A 11 -4.57 -12.39 6.81
CA VAL A 11 -3.82 -11.28 6.24
C VAL A 11 -2.41 -11.74 5.84
N ARG A 12 -1.68 -12.46 6.70
CA ARG A 12 -0.34 -12.97 6.37
C ARG A 12 -0.36 -13.94 5.19
N LYS A 13 -1.33 -14.85 5.14
CA LYS A 13 -1.50 -15.79 4.01
C LYS A 13 -1.80 -15.06 2.71
N ALA A 14 -2.72 -14.10 2.75
CA ALA A 14 -3.08 -13.30 1.58
C ALA A 14 -1.88 -12.46 1.09
N TYR A 15 -1.15 -11.86 2.01
CA TYR A 15 0.08 -11.12 1.73
C TYR A 15 1.09 -12.03 1.02
N ALA A 16 1.50 -13.14 1.64
CA ALA A 16 2.43 -14.09 1.03
C ALA A 16 1.97 -14.58 -0.37
N SER A 17 0.66 -14.77 -0.58
CA SER A 17 0.13 -15.24 -1.85
C SER A 17 0.29 -14.26 -3.02
N VAL A 18 0.36 -12.95 -2.75
CA VAL A 18 0.49 -11.93 -3.80
C VAL A 18 1.92 -11.55 -4.14
N GLU A 19 2.90 -12.06 -3.39
CA GLU A 19 4.32 -11.76 -3.62
C GLU A 19 4.74 -11.96 -5.09
N PRO A 20 4.42 -13.07 -5.79
CA PRO A 20 4.85 -13.27 -7.17
C PRO A 20 4.29 -12.21 -8.13
N SER A 21 3.04 -11.81 -7.94
CA SER A 21 2.39 -10.78 -8.76
C SER A 21 3.03 -9.41 -8.51
N ILE A 22 3.25 -9.05 -7.25
CA ILE A 22 3.91 -7.80 -6.86
C ILE A 22 5.35 -7.74 -7.40
N ARG A 23 6.07 -8.86 -7.39
CA ARG A 23 7.42 -8.95 -7.95
C ARG A 23 7.43 -8.67 -9.45
N VAL A 24 6.50 -9.25 -10.20
CA VAL A 24 6.36 -9.00 -11.65
C VAL A 24 6.03 -7.53 -11.92
N GLU A 25 5.06 -6.97 -11.21
CA GLU A 25 4.70 -5.54 -11.35
C GLU A 25 5.90 -4.63 -11.04
N PHE A 26 6.61 -4.89 -9.95
CA PHE A 26 7.77 -4.12 -9.54
C PHE A 26 8.90 -4.21 -10.57
N HIS A 27 9.22 -5.40 -11.07
CA HIS A 27 10.24 -5.57 -12.12
C HIS A 27 9.85 -4.85 -13.41
N ASN A 28 8.58 -4.87 -13.80
CA ASN A 28 8.11 -4.13 -14.98
C ASN A 28 8.25 -2.62 -14.79
N ALA A 29 7.93 -2.10 -13.60
CA ALA A 29 8.12 -0.68 -13.27
C ALA A 29 9.61 -0.28 -13.25
N MET A 30 10.46 -1.13 -12.68
CA MET A 30 11.92 -0.94 -12.68
C MET A 30 12.51 -0.98 -14.10
N ALA A 31 12.01 -1.86 -14.98
CA ALA A 31 12.43 -1.89 -16.37
C ALA A 31 12.06 -0.59 -17.12
N GLY A 32 10.92 0.02 -16.77
CA GLY A 32 10.56 1.36 -17.24
C GLY A 32 11.55 2.42 -16.77
N LEU A 33 11.87 2.42 -15.47
CA LEU A 33 12.84 3.36 -14.89
C LEU A 33 14.25 3.20 -15.48
N ALA A 34 14.68 1.97 -15.77
CA ALA A 34 15.99 1.68 -16.34
C ALA A 34 16.16 2.26 -17.75
N ARG A 35 15.08 2.37 -18.54
CA ARG A 35 15.12 3.01 -19.88
C ARG A 35 15.43 4.50 -19.77
N ASP A 36 15.00 5.14 -18.69
CA ASP A 36 15.25 6.56 -18.42
C ASP A 36 16.58 6.80 -17.68
N ALA A 37 17.26 5.74 -17.21
CA ALA A 37 18.44 5.86 -16.36
C ALA A 37 19.65 6.48 -17.07
N ALA A 38 19.74 6.36 -18.39
CA ALA A 38 20.81 6.97 -19.18
C ALA A 38 20.80 8.51 -19.18
N VAL A 39 19.65 9.12 -18.86
CA VAL A 39 19.43 10.58 -18.90
C VAL A 39 19.16 11.20 -17.54
N ARG A 40 19.12 10.40 -16.46
CA ARG A 40 18.84 10.88 -15.10
C ARG A 40 20.05 10.73 -14.17
N PRO A 41 20.24 11.66 -13.23
CA PRO A 41 21.20 11.49 -12.15
C PRO A 41 20.97 10.20 -11.35
N PRO A 42 22.03 9.52 -10.86
CA PRO A 42 21.89 8.30 -10.04
C PRO A 42 21.00 8.49 -8.80
N ALA A 43 21.07 9.66 -8.16
CA ALA A 43 20.24 9.99 -6.99
C ALA A 43 18.73 9.99 -7.31
N ASP A 44 18.36 10.41 -8.52
CA ASP A 44 16.96 10.41 -8.96
C ASP A 44 16.46 8.99 -9.22
N ILE A 45 17.33 8.11 -9.72
CA ILE A 45 17.03 6.69 -9.91
C ILE A 45 16.86 5.97 -8.58
N GLU A 46 17.72 6.25 -7.60
CA GLU A 46 17.58 5.71 -6.25
C GLU A 46 16.28 6.18 -5.58
N SER A 47 16.00 7.48 -5.65
CA SER A 47 14.75 8.06 -5.13
C SER A 47 13.52 7.42 -5.78
N ALA A 48 13.49 7.31 -7.10
CA ALA A 48 12.41 6.65 -7.83
C ALA A 48 12.27 5.17 -7.46
N THR A 49 13.38 4.45 -7.29
CA THR A 49 13.38 3.05 -6.84
C THR A 49 12.76 2.92 -5.46
N ASN A 50 13.13 3.78 -4.51
CA ASN A 50 12.57 3.78 -3.16
C ASN A 50 11.06 4.10 -3.16
N ILE A 51 10.61 5.02 -4.02
CA ILE A 51 9.18 5.30 -4.22
C ILE A 51 8.45 4.06 -4.76
N LEU A 52 9.00 3.38 -5.78
CA LEU A 52 8.40 2.17 -6.35
C LEU A 52 8.31 1.05 -5.31
N LYS A 53 9.35 0.86 -4.49
CA LYS A 53 9.34 -0.10 -3.39
C LYS A 53 8.23 0.23 -2.37
N PHE A 54 8.15 1.49 -1.96
CA PHE A 54 7.14 1.97 -1.03
C PHE A 54 5.70 1.74 -1.55
N ILE A 55 5.45 2.09 -2.81
CA ILE A 55 4.14 1.88 -3.47
C ILE A 55 3.82 0.39 -3.52
N SER A 56 4.74 -0.45 -3.97
CA SER A 56 4.54 -1.89 -4.12
C SER A 56 4.25 -2.56 -2.77
N TYR A 57 4.97 -2.14 -1.72
CA TYR A 57 4.75 -2.63 -0.36
C TYR A 57 3.35 -2.29 0.14
N ASN A 58 2.91 -1.04 -0.03
CA ASN A 58 1.59 -0.60 0.39
C ASN A 58 0.47 -1.26 -0.43
N LYS A 59 0.65 -1.45 -1.75
CA LYS A 59 -0.32 -2.18 -2.59
C LYS A 59 -0.52 -3.61 -2.11
N ALA A 60 0.58 -4.32 -1.81
CA ALA A 60 0.53 -5.69 -1.30
C ALA A 60 -0.22 -5.77 0.03
N ALA A 61 0.05 -4.84 0.96
CA ALA A 61 -0.64 -4.78 2.24
C ALA A 61 -2.12 -4.45 2.09
N ILE A 62 -2.48 -3.47 1.25
CA ILE A 62 -3.88 -3.12 0.95
C ILE A 62 -4.64 -4.34 0.45
N PHE A 63 -4.09 -5.06 -0.53
CA PHE A 63 -4.72 -6.26 -1.06
C PHE A 63 -4.93 -7.31 0.03
N ALA A 64 -3.90 -7.59 0.83
CA ALA A 64 -3.97 -8.59 1.88
C ALA A 64 -5.06 -8.29 2.93
N TYR A 65 -5.18 -7.03 3.37
CA TYR A 65 -6.23 -6.62 4.30
C TYR A 65 -7.62 -6.68 3.67
N CYS A 66 -7.79 -6.15 2.45
CA CYS A 66 -9.08 -6.24 1.74
C CYS A 66 -9.53 -7.70 1.56
N PHE A 67 -8.61 -8.60 1.21
CA PHE A 67 -8.89 -10.02 1.03
C PHE A 67 -9.24 -10.72 2.36
N ALA A 68 -8.53 -10.42 3.44
CA ALA A 68 -8.83 -11.02 4.74
C ALA A 68 -10.19 -10.55 5.27
N GLU A 69 -10.55 -9.28 5.05
CA GLU A 69 -11.86 -8.72 5.41
C GLU A 69 -12.99 -9.40 4.64
N THR A 70 -12.86 -9.62 3.33
CA THR A 70 -13.91 -10.32 2.57
C THR A 70 -14.13 -11.76 3.04
N ARG A 71 -13.07 -12.45 3.49
CA ARG A 71 -13.17 -13.81 4.04
C ARG A 71 -13.77 -13.87 5.44
N ARG A 72 -13.64 -12.81 6.23
CA ARG A 72 -14.25 -12.71 7.57
C ARG A 72 -15.76 -12.72 7.48
N ASP A 73 -16.33 -11.96 6.54
CA ASP A 73 -17.77 -11.79 6.44
C ASP A 73 -18.46 -12.92 5.66
N HIS A 74 -17.69 -13.71 4.89
CA HIS A 74 -18.22 -14.77 4.01
C HIS A 74 -17.50 -16.12 4.26
N PRO A 75 -17.89 -16.87 5.31
CA PRO A 75 -17.30 -18.18 5.59
C PRO A 75 -17.59 -19.18 4.44
N PRO A 76 -16.71 -20.18 4.22
CA PRO A 76 -16.65 -21.01 3.01
C PRO A 76 -17.89 -21.90 2.72
N LYS A 77 -18.95 -21.82 3.52
CA LYS A 77 -20.18 -22.61 3.35
C LYS A 77 -21.21 -22.00 2.39
N ASN A 78 -20.95 -20.83 1.79
CA ASN A 78 -21.92 -20.17 0.92
C ASN A 78 -21.51 -20.25 -0.57
N PRO A 79 -22.01 -21.23 -1.36
CA PRO A 79 -21.62 -21.44 -2.76
C PRO A 79 -22.08 -20.33 -3.72
N ARG A 80 -22.95 -19.41 -3.27
CA ARG A 80 -23.37 -18.21 -4.03
C ARG A 80 -22.34 -17.06 -3.97
N GLY A 81 -21.33 -17.13 -3.10
CA GLY A 81 -20.51 -15.99 -2.68
C GLY A 81 -19.28 -15.63 -3.55
N ARG A 82 -19.02 -16.30 -4.68
CA ARG A 82 -17.83 -15.96 -5.51
C ARG A 82 -17.96 -14.60 -6.21
N SER A 83 -19.16 -14.22 -6.65
CA SER A 83 -19.40 -12.93 -7.32
C SER A 83 -19.42 -11.78 -6.32
N GLU A 84 -20.17 -11.92 -5.22
CA GLU A 84 -20.27 -10.88 -4.18
C GLU A 84 -18.93 -10.67 -3.46
N ALA A 85 -18.21 -11.73 -3.09
CA ALA A 85 -16.87 -11.59 -2.50
C ALA A 85 -15.87 -10.93 -3.46
N ASN A 86 -15.98 -11.20 -4.77
CA ASN A 86 -15.17 -10.52 -5.77
C ASN A 86 -15.53 -9.03 -5.88
N ILE A 87 -16.82 -8.66 -5.78
CA ILE A 87 -17.24 -7.26 -5.78
C ILE A 87 -16.68 -6.53 -4.55
N PHE A 88 -16.87 -7.07 -3.34
CA PHE A 88 -16.34 -6.46 -2.11
C PHE A 88 -14.82 -6.30 -2.15
N LEU A 89 -14.10 -7.33 -2.61
CA LEU A 89 -12.65 -7.27 -2.74
C LEU A 89 -12.24 -6.18 -3.74
N THR A 90 -12.87 -6.16 -4.91
CA THR A 90 -12.58 -5.17 -5.96
C THR A 90 -12.87 -3.76 -5.48
N THR A 91 -14.03 -3.52 -4.86
CA THR A 91 -14.41 -2.21 -4.30
C THR A 91 -13.43 -1.75 -3.21
N CYS A 92 -13.02 -2.64 -2.30
CA CYS A 92 -12.05 -2.31 -1.27
C CYS A 92 -10.69 -1.93 -1.88
N VAL A 93 -10.17 -2.76 -2.78
CA VAL A 93 -8.87 -2.54 -3.42
C VAL A 93 -8.89 -1.26 -4.26
N ASP A 94 -9.91 -1.06 -5.08
CA ASP A 94 -10.02 0.11 -5.97
C ASP A 94 -10.13 1.41 -5.17
N GLY A 95 -10.92 1.42 -4.10
CA GLY A 95 -11.04 2.57 -3.21
C GLY A 95 -9.71 2.93 -2.55
N GLN A 96 -9.01 1.94 -1.99
CA GLN A 96 -7.70 2.17 -1.36
C GLN A 96 -6.62 2.55 -2.38
N PHE A 97 -6.65 1.98 -3.58
CA PHE A 97 -5.72 2.32 -4.67
C PHE A 97 -5.99 3.72 -5.24
N ALA A 98 -7.24 4.18 -5.24
CA ALA A 98 -7.55 5.57 -5.58
C ALA A 98 -6.93 6.55 -4.59
N GLU A 99 -7.03 6.27 -3.29
CA GLU A 99 -6.42 7.08 -2.23
C GLU A 99 -4.89 7.06 -2.27
N LEU A 100 -4.29 5.89 -2.53
CA LEU A 100 -2.84 5.76 -2.78
C LEU A 100 -2.40 6.59 -4.00
N ARG A 101 -3.14 6.51 -5.11
CA ARG A 101 -2.84 7.31 -6.32
C ARG A 101 -2.89 8.81 -6.01
N ARG A 102 -3.92 9.26 -5.29
CA ARG A 102 -4.05 10.65 -4.83
C ARG A 102 -2.87 11.06 -3.95
N TYR A 103 -2.46 10.23 -3.00
CA TYR A 103 -1.28 10.45 -2.18
C TYR A 103 -0.03 10.65 -3.04
N THR A 104 0.24 9.73 -3.98
CA THR A 104 1.44 9.80 -4.83
C THR A 104 1.44 10.99 -5.77
N GLY A 105 0.27 11.46 -6.24
CA GLY A 105 0.16 12.62 -7.12
C GLY A 105 0.26 13.96 -6.40
N VAL A 106 -0.33 14.08 -5.20
CA VAL A 106 -0.42 15.35 -4.47
C VAL A 106 0.79 15.58 -3.57
N ARG A 107 1.33 14.52 -2.97
CA ARG A 107 2.40 14.65 -1.97
C ARG A 107 3.63 15.42 -2.47
N PRO A 108 4.21 15.17 -3.66
CA PRO A 108 5.41 15.89 -4.09
C PRO A 108 5.18 17.41 -4.17
N TYR A 109 4.01 17.81 -4.67
CA TYR A 109 3.62 19.22 -4.73
C TYR A 109 3.48 19.81 -3.33
N VAL A 110 2.69 19.18 -2.46
CA VAL A 110 2.42 19.73 -1.12
C VAL A 110 3.65 19.70 -0.20
N MET A 111 4.54 18.72 -0.36
CA MET A 111 5.80 18.65 0.39
C MET A 111 6.70 19.87 0.11
N THR A 112 6.60 20.47 -1.06
CA THR A 112 7.37 21.67 -1.43
C THR A 112 6.92 22.90 -0.64
N PHE A 113 5.61 23.04 -0.37
CA PHE A 113 5.04 24.24 0.25
C PHE A 113 4.72 24.08 1.74
N PHE A 114 4.32 22.87 2.16
CA PHE A 114 3.83 22.57 3.51
C PHE A 114 4.44 21.28 4.07
N PRO A 115 5.77 21.16 4.15
CA PRO A 115 6.45 19.91 4.54
C PRO A 115 6.06 19.43 5.94
N GLU A 116 5.89 20.36 6.90
CA GLU A 116 5.51 20.02 8.28
C GLU A 116 4.12 19.38 8.37
N ARG A 117 3.16 19.93 7.61
CA ARG A 117 1.80 19.38 7.50
C ARG A 117 1.82 17.97 6.90
N VAL A 118 2.61 17.76 5.85
CA VAL A 118 2.77 16.42 5.24
C VAL A 118 3.30 15.44 6.29
N MET A 119 4.37 15.79 7.01
CA MET A 119 4.95 14.91 8.04
C MET A 119 3.96 14.60 9.16
N ALA A 120 3.22 15.59 9.64
CA ALA A 120 2.19 15.39 10.67
C ALA A 120 1.07 14.45 10.18
N CYS A 121 0.58 14.66 8.96
CA CYS A 121 -0.46 13.80 8.38
C CYS A 121 0.03 12.38 8.10
N GLU A 122 1.28 12.20 7.64
CA GLU A 122 1.89 10.87 7.49
C GLU A 122 1.97 10.15 8.83
N GLN A 123 2.40 10.84 9.88
CA GLN A 123 2.51 10.25 11.21
C GLN A 123 1.13 9.83 11.76
N GLN A 124 0.09 10.65 11.55
CA GLN A 124 -1.27 10.30 11.95
C GLN A 124 -1.85 9.14 11.15
N ALA A 125 -1.50 9.03 9.87
CA ALA A 125 -1.97 7.99 8.97
C ALA A 125 -1.23 6.65 9.12
N ARG A 126 -0.15 6.61 9.90
CA ARG A 126 0.73 5.44 10.02
C ARG A 126 0.04 4.26 10.71
N LEU A 127 0.12 3.09 10.07
CA LEU A 127 -0.49 1.85 10.53
C LEU A 127 0.55 0.95 11.19
N GLN A 128 1.07 1.38 12.35
CA GLN A 128 2.20 0.72 13.04
C GLN A 128 1.94 -0.75 13.39
N SER A 129 0.72 -1.10 13.81
CA SER A 129 0.36 -2.50 14.08
C SER A 129 0.45 -3.38 12.83
N ARG A 130 0.07 -2.83 11.67
CA ARG A 130 0.17 -3.52 10.38
C ARG A 130 1.61 -3.66 9.91
N GLU A 131 2.47 -2.68 10.22
CA GLU A 131 3.91 -2.74 9.93
C GLU A 131 4.62 -3.84 10.75
N ALA A 132 4.18 -4.06 11.99
CA ALA A 132 4.70 -5.15 12.82
C ALA A 132 4.27 -6.53 12.28
N LEU A 133 3.06 -6.62 11.71
CA LEU A 133 2.50 -7.84 11.13
C LEU A 133 3.13 -8.20 9.78
N LEU A 134 3.25 -7.21 8.90
CA LEU A 134 3.63 -7.38 7.50
C LEU A 134 4.97 -6.69 7.22
N ARG A 135 6.06 -7.45 7.25
CA ARG A 135 7.36 -6.95 6.79
C ARG A 135 7.37 -6.85 5.25
N PRO A 136 8.07 -5.87 4.66
CA PRO A 136 8.27 -5.85 3.22
C PRO A 136 8.95 -7.12 2.75
N TYR A 137 8.62 -7.57 1.54
CA TYR A 137 9.41 -8.61 0.86
C TYR A 137 10.86 -8.14 0.65
N ASP A 138 11.79 -9.08 0.53
CA ASP A 138 13.22 -8.78 0.41
C ASP A 138 13.54 -7.83 -0.75
N PHE A 139 12.87 -8.00 -1.90
CA PHE A 139 13.06 -7.13 -3.06
C PHE A 139 12.46 -5.72 -2.89
N LEU A 140 11.63 -5.52 -1.87
CA LEU A 140 11.03 -4.26 -1.46
C LEU A 140 11.68 -3.69 -0.18
N ALA A 141 12.85 -4.20 0.23
CA ALA A 141 13.53 -3.72 1.42
C ALA A 141 13.76 -2.21 1.38
N LEU A 142 13.33 -1.55 2.46
CA LEU A 142 13.40 -0.12 2.73
C LEU A 142 13.99 0.08 4.12
N ASP A 143 14.80 1.13 4.31
CA ASP A 143 15.37 1.46 5.63
C ASP A 143 14.28 1.83 6.64
N ARG A 144 13.20 2.46 6.16
CA ARG A 144 12.07 2.90 6.96
C ARG A 144 10.77 2.46 6.28
N PRO A 145 10.39 1.17 6.36
CA PRO A 145 9.16 0.70 5.77
C PRO A 145 7.98 1.29 6.54
N ARG A 146 6.98 1.77 5.80
CA ARG A 146 5.79 2.38 6.38
C ARG A 146 4.54 1.96 5.64
N LEU A 147 3.50 1.67 6.40
CA LEU A 147 2.15 1.46 5.89
C LEU A 147 1.28 2.63 6.30
N TYR A 148 0.48 3.14 5.36
CA TYR A 148 -0.41 4.26 5.63
C TYR A 148 -1.87 3.91 5.32
N ASP A 149 -2.76 4.51 6.12
CA ASP A 149 -4.14 4.76 5.72
C ASP A 149 -4.16 6.02 4.84
N PHE A 150 -4.11 5.81 3.52
CA PHE A 150 -4.05 6.91 2.56
C PHE A 150 -5.29 7.80 2.60
N ALA A 151 -6.46 7.24 2.92
CA ALA A 151 -7.68 8.01 3.07
C ALA A 151 -7.58 8.97 4.28
N LYS A 152 -7.04 8.47 5.41
CA LYS A 152 -6.77 9.30 6.59
C LYS A 152 -5.73 10.38 6.30
N PHE A 153 -4.66 10.04 5.58
CA PHE A 153 -3.67 11.02 5.14
C PHE A 153 -4.31 12.11 4.28
N ASN A 154 -5.03 11.73 3.22
CA ASN A 154 -5.62 12.69 2.28
C ASN A 154 -6.65 13.59 2.96
N ARG A 155 -7.45 13.06 3.91
CA ARG A 155 -8.36 13.88 4.73
C ARG A 155 -7.61 14.87 5.61
N CYS A 156 -6.54 14.44 6.29
CA CYS A 156 -5.70 15.32 7.10
C CYS A 156 -5.10 16.46 6.27
N LEU A 157 -4.62 16.15 5.07
CA LEU A 157 -3.99 17.14 4.20
C LEU A 157 -4.97 18.22 3.72
N MET A 158 -6.21 17.81 3.44
CA MET A 158 -7.28 18.65 2.92
C MET A 158 -8.07 19.40 4.00
N ALA A 159 -7.86 19.10 5.29
CA ALA A 159 -8.50 19.84 6.36
C ALA A 159 -7.99 21.30 6.32
N SER A 160 -8.89 22.27 6.20
CA SER A 160 -8.57 23.67 6.42
C SER A 160 -8.41 23.87 7.93
N GLU A 161 -7.28 24.43 8.36
CA GLU A 161 -7.21 25.04 9.71
C GLU A 161 -7.95 26.38 9.70
#